data_AF-A0A2J4ZD46-F1
#
_entry.id   AF-A0A2J4ZD46-F1
#
_cell.length_a   1.000
_cell.length_b   1.000
_cell.length_c   1.000
_cell.angle_alpha   90.00
_cell.angle_beta   90.00
_cell.angle_gamma   90.00
#
_symmetry.space_group_name_H-M   'P 1'
#
loop_
_entity.id
_entity.type
_entity.pdbx_description
1 polymer ?
#
loop_
_entity_poly.entity_id
_entity_poly.type
_entity_poly.pdbx_seq_one_letter_code
_entity_poly.pdbx_strand_id
1 'polypeptide(L)' 'MTLQQEIIQALGAKPQIDVEAEIRRSVDFLKAYLQRYPFIKSLVLGISGGQDSTLTGKLCQLAINELRAETGDS' A
#
# COMPACT_ATOMS: atom_id res chain seq x y z
N MET A 1 29.28 8.79 -7.38
CA MET A 1 28.29 7.77 -6.98
C MET A 1 28.38 6.65 -8.00
N THR A 2 28.28 5.38 -7.62
CA THR A 2 28.22 4.29 -8.62
C THR A 2 26.81 4.23 -9.22
N LEU A 3 26.66 3.69 -10.43
CA LEU A 3 25.34 3.49 -11.05
C LEU A 3 24.40 2.67 -10.13
N GLN A 4 24.93 1.69 -9.42
CA GLN A 4 24.16 0.91 -8.44
C GLN A 4 23.61 1.79 -7.31
N GLN A 5 24.43 2.69 -6.77
CA GLN A 5 24.01 3.61 -5.71
C GLN A 5 22.94 4.59 -6.20
N GLU A 6 23.05 5.07 -7.44
CA GLU A 6 22.05 5.94 -8.07
C GLU A 6 20.71 5.21 -8.24
N ILE A 7 20.73 3.94 -8.69
CA ILE A 7 19.53 3.12 -8.85
C ILE A 7 18.87 2.83 -7.50
N ILE A 8 19.64 2.45 -6.48
CA ILE A 8 19.11 2.20 -5.12
C ILE A 8 18.41 3.44 -4.59
N GLN A 9 19.02 4.61 -4.76
CA GLN A 9 18.44 5.88 -4.32
C GLN A 9 17.16 6.21 -5.10
N ALA A 10 17.15 6.04 -6.42
CA ALA A 10 15.99 6.36 -7.26
C ALA A 10 14.79 5.43 -6.99
N LEU A 11 15.04 4.15 -6.73
CA LEU A 11 13.99 3.15 -6.46
C LEU A 11 13.58 3.11 -4.97
N GLY A 12 14.34 3.75 -4.09
CA GLY A 12 14.07 3.77 -2.64
C GLY A 12 14.24 2.40 -1.95
N ALA A 13 15.02 1.49 -2.55
CA ALA A 13 15.25 0.17 -1.99
C ALA A 13 16.08 0.25 -0.70
N LYS A 14 15.62 -0.42 0.36
CA LYS A 14 16.33 -0.49 1.64
C LYS A 14 17.06 -1.83 1.77
N PRO A 15 18.24 -1.88 2.41
CA PRO A 15 18.97 -3.13 2.62
C PRO A 15 18.24 -4.09 3.57
N GLN A 16 17.39 -3.56 4.47
CA GLN A 16 16.57 -4.32 5.41
C GLN A 16 15.26 -3.57 5.64
N ILE A 17 14.20 -4.31 5.98
CA ILE A 17 12.89 -3.77 6.35
C ILE A 17 12.34 -4.44 7.60
N ASP A 18 11.50 -3.72 8.33
CA ASP A 18 10.59 -4.29 9.32
C ASP A 18 9.26 -4.58 8.60
N VAL A 19 8.87 -5.85 8.56
CA VAL A 19 7.70 -6.31 7.79
C VAL A 19 6.41 -5.66 8.27
N GLU A 20 6.19 -5.60 9.58
CA GLU A 20 4.95 -5.07 10.16
C GLU A 20 4.87 -3.55 9.93
N ALA A 21 5.98 -2.84 10.08
CA ALA A 21 6.05 -1.41 9.80
C ALA A 21 5.76 -1.08 8.33
N GLU A 22 6.26 -1.89 7.39
CA GLU A 22 6.05 -1.67 5.96
C GLU A 22 4.61 -2.02 5.52
N ILE A 23 3.98 -3.02 6.14
CA ILE A 23 2.54 -3.30 5.99
C ILE A 23 1.74 -2.09 6.46
N ARG A 24 1.97 -1.61 7.69
CA ARG A 24 1.27 -0.46 8.28
C ARG A 24 1.42 0.79 7.41
N ARG A 25 2.66 1.10 6.97
CA ARG A 25 2.94 2.24 6.08
C ARG A 25 2.11 2.17 4.80
N SER A 26 2.02 0.99 4.18
CA SER A 26 1.29 0.81 2.93
C SER A 26 -0.22 0.96 3.12
N VAL A 27 -0.77 0.38 4.19
CA VAL A 27 -2.20 0.49 4.51
C VAL A 27 -2.57 1.94 4.85
N ASP A 28 -1.77 2.64 5.67
CA ASP A 28 -2.00 4.05 6.01
C ASP A 28 -1.89 4.96 4.78
N PHE A 29 -0.94 4.68 3.90
CA PHE A 29 -0.82 5.42 2.64
C PHE A 29 -2.10 5.30 1.79
N LEU A 30 -2.64 4.08 1.62
CA LEU A 30 -3.88 3.85 0.87
C LEU A 30 -5.07 4.57 1.52
N LYS A 31 -5.23 4.45 2.84
CA LYS A 31 -6.30 5.12 3.61
C LYS A 31 -6.19 6.64 3.48
N ALA A 32 -5.00 7.20 3.67
CA ALA A 32 -4.76 8.63 3.57
C ALA A 32 -5.09 9.15 2.17
N TYR A 33 -4.76 8.40 1.11
CA TYR A 33 -5.11 8.77 -0.25
C TYR A 33 -6.63 8.79 -0.49
N LEU A 34 -7.35 7.76 -0.03
CA LEU A 34 -8.82 7.71 -0.13
C LEU A 34 -9.50 8.83 0.67
N GLN A 35 -9.02 9.10 1.89
CA GLN A 35 -9.53 10.19 2.73
C GLN A 35 -9.25 11.57 2.11
N ARG A 36 -8.10 11.72 1.45
CA ARG A 36 -7.72 12.97 0.76
C ARG A 36 -8.64 13.28 -0.43
N TYR A 37 -9.21 12.25 -1.06
CA TYR A 37 -10.08 12.34 -2.23
C TYR A 37 -11.43 11.61 -1.99
N PRO A 38 -12.38 12.23 -1.26
CA PRO A 38 -13.60 11.56 -0.79
C PRO A 38 -14.54 11.00 -1.88
N PHE A 39 -14.37 11.45 -3.13
CA PHE A 39 -15.11 10.95 -4.28
C PHE A 39 -14.63 9.57 -4.76
N ILE A 40 -13.43 9.14 -4.37
CA ILE A 40 -12.92 7.80 -4.65
C ILE A 40 -13.51 6.85 -3.62
N LYS A 41 -14.32 5.89 -4.06
CA LYS A 41 -15.01 4.92 -3.20
C LYS A 41 -14.47 3.50 -3.29
N SER A 42 -13.58 3.24 -4.24
CA SER A 42 -13.08 1.90 -4.52
C SER A 42 -11.61 1.90 -4.92
N LEU A 43 -10.94 0.79 -4.60
CA LEU A 43 -9.66 0.41 -5.15
C LEU A 43 -9.90 -0.79 -6.09
N VAL A 44 -9.41 -0.70 -7.32
CA VAL A 44 -9.58 -1.75 -8.34
C VAL A 44 -8.23 -2.40 -8.61
N LEU A 45 -8.16 -3.73 -8.52
CA LEU A 45 -6.95 -4.51 -8.74
C LEU A 45 -7.29 -5.81 -9.46
N GLY A 46 -6.58 -6.12 -10.55
CA GLY A 46 -6.63 -7.44 -11.18
C GLY A 46 -5.83 -8.45 -10.37
N ILE A 47 -6.45 -9.57 -9.99
CA ILE A 47 -5.79 -10.65 -9.24
C ILE A 47 -5.38 -11.76 -10.21
N SER A 48 -4.07 -11.95 -10.39
CA SER A 48 -3.52 -12.99 -11.28
C SER A 48 -3.19 -14.30 -10.56
N GLY A 49 -3.21 -14.29 -9.23
CA GLY A 49 -2.71 -15.38 -8.39
C GLY A 49 -1.21 -15.29 -8.06
N GLY A 50 -0.48 -14.36 -8.67
CA GLY A 50 0.92 -14.09 -8.36
C GLY A 50 1.12 -13.32 -7.05
N GLN A 51 2.34 -13.42 -6.49
CA GLN A 51 2.73 -12.80 -5.21
C GLN A 51 2.36 -11.32 -5.12
N ASP A 52 2.69 -10.53 -6.15
CA ASP A 52 2.49 -9.08 -6.14
C ASP A 52 1.01 -8.71 -6.03
N SER A 53 0.17 -9.36 -6.85
CA SER A 53 -1.28 -9.11 -6.86
C SER A 53 -1.95 -9.57 -5.57
N THR A 54 -1.48 -10.68 -4.99
CA THR A 54 -2.00 -11.20 -3.72
C THR A 54 -1.64 -10.28 -2.55
N LEU A 55 -0.37 -9.84 -2.46
CA LEU A 55 0.08 -8.91 -1.43
C LEU A 55 -0.67 -7.58 -1.53
N THR A 56 -0.71 -6.99 -2.73
CA THR A 56 -1.39 -5.71 -2.96
C THR A 56 -2.88 -5.82 -2.66
N GLY A 57 -3.54 -6.89 -3.10
CA GLY A 57 -4.95 -7.14 -2.80
C GLY A 57 -5.23 -7.26 -1.31
N LYS A 58 -4.36 -7.95 -0.57
CA LYS A 58 -4.48 -8.05 0.89
C LYS A 58 -4.33 -6.70 1.58
N LEU A 59 -3.35 -5.88 1.17
CA LEU A 59 -3.14 -4.53 1.72
C LEU A 59 -4.33 -3.61 1.43
N CYS A 60 -4.86 -3.63 0.19
CA CYS A 60 -6.06 -2.89 -0.17
C CYS A 60 -7.27 -3.28 0.70
N GLN A 61 -7.48 -4.57 0.92
CA GLN A 61 -8.61 -5.03 1.73
C GLN A 61 -8.46 -4.65 3.21
N LEU A 62 -7.24 -4.71 3.75
CA LEU A 62 -6.96 -4.22 5.11
C LEU A 62 -7.27 -2.72 5.23
N ALA A 63 -6.82 -1.92 4.27
CA ALA A 63 -7.08 -0.48 4.24
C ALA A 63 -8.57 -0.14 4.24
N ILE A 64 -9.34 -0.80 3.36
CA ILE A 64 -10.79 -0.59 3.29
C ILE A 64 -11.50 -1.06 4.56
N ASN A 65 -11.13 -2.21 5.11
CA ASN A 65 -11.76 -2.71 6.35
C ASN A 65 -11.54 -1.76 7.52
N GLU A 66 -10.32 -1.26 7.70
CA GLU A 66 -10.02 -0.26 8.73
C GLU A 66 -10.77 1.05 8.50
N LEU A 67 -10.76 1.56 7.26
CA LEU A 67 -11.42 2.82 6.95
C LEU A 67 -12.93 2.74 7.23
N ARG A 68 -13.59 1.64 6.84
CA ARG A 68 -15.00 1.38 7.16
C ARG A 68 -15.26 1.34 8.67
N ALA A 69 -14.39 0.67 9.43
CA ALA A 69 -14.50 0.62 10.88
C ALA A 69 -14.33 2.00 11.54
N GLU A 70 -13.45 2.83 10.99
CA GLU A 70 -13.18 4.20 11.49
C GLU A 70 -14.29 5.19 11.14
N THR A 71 -14.89 5.08 9.95
CA THR A 71 -15.89 6.06 9.46
C THR A 71 -17.33 5.62 9.66
N GLY A 72 -17.57 4.32 9.91
CA GLY A 72 -18.91 3.73 9.91
C GLY A 72 -19.54 3.63 8.52
N ASP A 73 -18.78 3.88 7.45
CA ASP A 73 -19.22 3.75 6.06
C ASP A 73 -19.19 2.26 5.65
N SER A 74 -20.21 1.78 4.93
CA SER A 74 -20.38 0.36 4.55
C SER A 74 -20.24 0.16 3.05
#